data_AF-A0A963JFS0-F1
#
_entry.id   AF-A0A963JFS0-F1
#
_cell.length_a   1.000
_cell.length_b   1.000
_cell.length_c   1.000
_cell.angle_alpha   90.00
_cell.angle_beta   90.00
_cell.angle_gamma   90.00
#
_symmetry.space_group_name_H-M   'P 1'
#
loop_
_entity.id
_entity.type
_entity.pdbx_description
1 polymer ?
#
loop_
_entity_poly.entity_id
_entity_poly.type
_entity_poly.pdbx_seq_one_letter_code
_entity_poly.pdbx_strand_id
1 'polypeptide(L)'
;VPRGALVDRLSMGEPVPSGDFSGVVKNSFLIADGRIGAALSETMITGNVAQMLREVTAVSRERLDMGSECLPWLRVPGLHFS
;
A
#
# COMPACT_ATOMS: atom_id res chain seq x y z
N VAL A 1 -1.37 10.18 -8.59
CA VAL A 1 -1.89 10.35 -7.20
C VAL A 1 -1.36 11.67 -6.67
N PRO A 2 -2.19 12.68 -6.33
CA PRO A 2 -1.68 13.97 -5.85
C PRO A 2 -0.92 13.86 -4.52
N ARG A 3 -1.46 13.12 -3.55
CA ARG A 3 -0.83 12.83 -2.26
C ARG A 3 -1.13 11.39 -1.84
N GLY A 4 -0.15 10.69 -1.30
CA GLY A 4 -0.29 9.30 -0.84
C GLY A 4 1.05 8.67 -0.51
N ALA A 5 1.12 7.34 -0.51
CA ALA A 5 2.36 6.60 -0.38
C ALA A 5 2.50 5.58 -1.52
N LEU A 6 3.71 5.44 -2.05
CA LEU A 6 4.10 4.27 -2.83
C LEU A 6 4.55 3.21 -1.82
N VAL A 7 3.72 2.20 -1.59
CA VAL A 7 3.96 1.14 -0.59
C VAL A 7 4.55 -0.08 -1.28
N ASP A 8 5.85 -0.31 -1.08
CA ASP A 8 6.57 -1.44 -1.68
C ASP A 8 6.47 -2.70 -0.82
N ARG A 9 6.72 -2.56 0.49
CA ARG A 9 6.63 -3.67 1.44
C ARG A 9 5.84 -3.27 2.67
N LEU A 10 4.96 -4.17 3.10
CA LEU A 10 4.24 -4.08 4.36
C LEU A 10 4.72 -5.16 5.33
N SER A 11 5.09 -4.75 6.54
CA SER A 11 5.42 -5.64 7.64
C SER A 11 4.25 -5.67 8.61
N MET A 12 3.46 -6.73 8.58
CA MET A 12 2.27 -6.91 9.42
C MET A 12 2.11 -8.39 9.81
N GLY A 13 1.32 -8.64 10.85
CA GLY A 13 0.75 -9.96 11.11
C GLY A 13 -0.48 -10.22 10.25
N GLU A 14 -1.22 -11.28 10.54
CA GLU A 14 -2.48 -11.55 9.87
C GLU A 14 -3.53 -10.48 10.24
N PRO A 15 -4.39 -10.02 9.30
CA PRO A 15 -5.55 -9.20 9.65
C PRO A 15 -6.44 -9.92 10.67
N VAL A 16 -7.13 -9.16 11.51
CA VAL A 16 -8.15 -9.74 12.40
C VAL A 16 -9.36 -10.22 11.59
N PRO A 17 -10.27 -11.06 12.15
CA PRO A 17 -11.42 -11.60 11.39
C PRO A 17 -12.36 -10.54 10.79
N SER A 18 -12.39 -9.31 11.32
CA SER A 18 -13.13 -8.19 10.71
C SER A 18 -12.49 -7.68 9.41
N GLY A 19 -11.26 -8.11 9.10
CA GLY A 19 -10.44 -7.66 7.98
C GLY A 19 -9.54 -6.48 8.31
N ASP A 20 -9.61 -5.93 9.53
CA ASP A 20 -8.79 -4.79 9.92
C ASP A 20 -7.32 -5.21 10.11
N PHE A 21 -6.40 -4.34 9.70
CA PHE A 21 -4.97 -4.56 9.84
C PHE A 21 -4.23 -3.30 10.25
N SER A 22 -3.03 -3.53 10.80
CA SER A 22 -2.04 -2.50 11.09
C SER A 22 -0.65 -3.06 10.80
N GLY A 23 0.21 -2.27 10.19
CA GLY A 23 1.57 -2.68 9.87
C GLY A 23 2.50 -1.52 9.59
N VAL A 24 3.78 -1.82 9.49
CA VAL A 24 4.84 -0.85 9.18
C VAL A 24 5.17 -0.93 7.70
N VAL A 25 5.14 0.19 6.98
CA VAL A 25 5.62 0.24 5.60
C VAL A 25 7.15 0.27 5.57
N LYS A 26 7.74 -0.44 4.61
CA LYS A 26 9.19 -0.56 4.42
C LYS A 26 9.51 -0.35 2.95
N ASN A 27 10.69 0.20 2.64
CA ASN A 27 11.10 0.56 1.27
C ASN A 27 10.06 1.40 0.51
N SER A 28 9.30 2.22 1.25
CA SER A 28 8.14 2.94 0.73
C SER A 28 8.42 4.44 0.68
N PHE A 29 7.69 5.17 -0.16
CA PHE A 29 8.00 6.58 -0.44
C PHE A 29 6.74 7.44 -0.39
N LEU A 30 6.89 8.68 0.09
CA LEU A 30 5.82 9.67 0.03
C LEU A 30 5.54 10.04 -1.42
N ILE A 31 4.28 10.16 -1.78
CA ILE A 31 3.84 10.82 -3.00
C ILE A 31 3.32 12.21 -2.62
N ALA A 32 3.90 13.26 -3.18
CA ALA A 32 3.47 14.65 -3.02
C ALA A 32 3.47 15.36 -4.38
N ASP A 33 2.40 16.11 -4.66
CA ASP A 33 2.15 16.79 -5.94
C ASP A 33 2.34 15.87 -7.17
N GLY A 34 1.91 14.61 -7.04
CA GLY A 34 2.05 13.64 -8.13
C GLY A 34 3.44 13.02 -8.28
N ARG A 35 4.40 13.38 -7.44
CA ARG A 35 5.80 12.94 -7.53
C ARG A 35 6.19 12.07 -6.34
N ILE A 36 7.03 11.08 -6.62
CA ILE A 36 7.68 10.28 -5.57
C ILE A 36 8.73 11.18 -4.90
N GLY A 37 8.66 11.26 -3.58
CA GLY A 37 9.52 12.10 -2.75
C GLY A 37 10.33 11.27 -1.74
N ALA A 38 10.38 11.77 -0.51
CA ALA A 38 11.19 11.19 0.56
C ALA A 38 10.78 9.74 0.88
N ALA A 39 11.76 8.95 1.32
CA ALA A 39 11.52 7.64 1.88
C ALA A 39 10.71 7.75 3.18
N LEU A 40 9.75 6.86 3.36
CA LEU A 40 8.98 6.70 4.59
C LEU A 40 9.75 5.76 5.52
N SER A 41 10.01 6.21 6.74
CA SER A 41 10.65 5.42 7.79
C SER A 41 9.69 5.34 8.97
N GLU A 42 9.53 4.13 9.52
CA GLU A 42 8.69 3.86 10.70
C GLU A 42 7.22 4.30 10.58
N THR A 43 6.74 4.54 9.35
CA THR A 43 5.35 4.92 9.11
C THR A 43 4.43 3.70 9.25
N MET A 44 3.41 3.86 10.08
CA MET A 44 2.35 2.87 10.24
C MET A 44 1.30 3.07 9.15
N ILE A 45 0.74 1.97 8.66
CA ILE A 45 -0.43 1.95 7.81
C ILE A 45 -1.53 1.11 8.45
N THR A 46 -2.76 1.62 8.44
CA THR A 46 -3.94 0.91 8.92
C THR A 46 -5.07 0.95 7.89
N GLY A 47 -5.91 -0.07 7.91
CA GLY A 47 -7.04 -0.18 7.00
C GLY A 47 -7.80 -1.51 7.16
N ASN A 48 -8.68 -1.80 6.20
CA ASN A 48 -9.45 -3.04 6.14
C ASN A 48 -9.23 -3.74 4.79
N VAL A 49 -8.75 -4.98 4.80
CA VAL A 49 -8.37 -5.71 3.57
C VAL A 49 -9.56 -5.95 2.64
N ALA A 50 -10.74 -6.26 3.19
CA ALA A 50 -11.93 -6.47 2.36
C ALA A 50 -12.37 -5.16 1.67
N GLN A 51 -12.27 -4.03 2.36
CA GLN A 51 -12.54 -2.72 1.79
C GLN A 51 -11.50 -2.36 0.73
N MET A 52 -10.20 -2.56 1.00
CA MET A 52 -9.12 -2.29 0.04
C MET A 52 -9.34 -2.99 -1.30
N LEU A 53 -9.69 -4.28 -1.26
CA LEU A 53 -9.92 -5.07 -2.47
C LEU A 53 -11.16 -4.61 -3.25
N ARG A 54 -12.22 -4.17 -2.56
CA ARG A 54 -13.43 -3.64 -3.20
C ARG A 54 -13.22 -2.25 -3.80
N GLU A 55 -12.33 -1.45 -3.22
CA GLU A 55 -12.13 -0.04 -3.58
C GLU A 55 -10.91 0.19 -4.49
N VAL A 56 -10.34 -0.85 -5.10
CA VAL A 56 -9.26 -0.71 -6.09
C VAL A 56 -9.72 0.21 -7.22
N THR A 57 -9.05 1.35 -7.39
CA THR A 57 -9.42 2.40 -8.37
C THR A 57 -8.60 2.34 -9.66
N ALA A 58 -7.45 1.67 -9.64
CA ALA A 58 -6.62 1.45 -10.82
C ALA A 58 -5.67 0.26 -10.60
N VAL A 59 -5.28 -0.36 -11.71
CA VAL A 59 -4.30 -1.44 -11.79
C VAL A 59 -3.23 -1.03 -12.80
N SER A 60 -1.96 -1.17 -12.44
CA SER A 60 -0.84 -0.77 -13.31
C SER A 60 -0.62 -1.74 -14.48
N ARG A 61 0.11 -1.28 -15.51
CA ARG A 61 0.65 -2.17 -16.55
C ARG A 61 1.94 -2.83 -16.07
N GLU A 62 2.73 -2.11 -15.30
CA GLU A 62 3.94 -2.56 -14.63
C GLU A 62 3.59 -3.68 -13.64
N ARG A 63 4.48 -4.66 -13.52
CA ARG A 63 4.31 -5.82 -12.65
C ARG A 63 5.61 -6.13 -11.94
N LEU A 64 5.50 -6.64 -10.73
CA LEU A 64 6.61 -7.19 -9.99
C LEU A 64 6.55 -8.71 -10.10
N ASP A 65 7.56 -9.30 -10.72
CA ASP A 65 7.73 -10.76 -10.79
C ASP A 65 8.69 -11.19 -9.67
N MET A 66 8.14 -11.93 -8.72
CA MET A 66 8.85 -12.48 -7.56
C MET A 66 9.09 -13.99 -7.71
N GLY A 67 8.99 -14.52 -8.92
CA GLY A 67 9.15 -15.93 -9.27
C GLY A 67 7.91 -16.77 -8.99
N SER A 68 7.41 -16.79 -7.76
CA SER A 68 6.17 -17.51 -7.41
C SER A 68 4.91 -16.74 -7.79
N GLU A 69 5.00 -15.42 -7.93
CA GLU A 69 3.88 -14.52 -8.20
C GLU A 69 4.33 -13.40 -9.13
N CYS A 70 3.43 -12.97 -10.01
CA CYS A 70 3.60 -11.79 -10.86
C CYS A 70 2.40 -10.87 -10.67
N LEU A 71 2.58 -9.82 -9.87
CA LEU A 71 1.48 -8.97 -9.41
C LEU A 71 1.64 -7.53 -9.93
N PRO A 72 0.53 -6.87 -10.34
CA PRO A 72 0.55 -5.46 -10.67
C PRO A 72 0.52 -4.59 -9.40
N TRP A 73 0.83 -3.31 -9.56
CA TRP A 73 0.54 -2.29 -8.55
C TRP A 73 -0.95 -1.96 -8.54
N LEU A 74 -1.48 -1.76 -7.32
CA LEU A 74 -2.86 -1.37 -7.10
C LEU A 74 -2.92 0.06 -6.55
N ARG A 75 -3.89 0.84 -7.02
CA ARG A 75 -4.23 2.13 -6.41
C ARG A 75 -5.43 1.95 -5.49
N VAL A 76 -5.17 2.01 -4.18
CA VAL A 76 -6.16 1.80 -3.13
C VAL A 76 -6.36 3.10 -2.33
N PRO A 77 -7.58 3.66 -2.27
CA PRO A 77 -7.92 4.79 -1.41
C PRO A 77 -8.22 4.32 0.03
N GLY A 78 -8.53 5.26 0.92
CA GLY A 78 -9.12 4.94 2.23
C GLY A 78 -8.16 4.36 3.27
N LEU A 79 -6.85 4.30 2.99
CA LEU A 79 -5.82 3.87 3.93
C LEU A 79 -5.37 5.03 4.82
N HIS A 80 -5.11 4.75 6.09
CA HIS A 80 -4.62 5.72 7.05
C HIS A 80 -3.12 5.49 7.30
N PHE A 81 -2.36 6.58 7.38
CA PHE A 81 -0.92 6.56 7.63
C PHE A 81 -0.59 7.45 8.85
N SER A 82 0.26 6.97 9.75
CA SER A 82 0.72 7.71 10.94
C SER A 82 2.20 7.51 11.20
#